data_AF-A0A3M0Y1W4-F1
#
_entry.id   AF-A0A3M0Y1W4-F1
#
_cell.length_a   1.000
_cell.length_b   1.000
_cell.length_c   1.000
_cell.angle_alpha   90.00
_cell.angle_beta   90.00
_cell.angle_gamma   90.00
#
_symmetry.space_group_name_H-M   'P 1'
#
loop_
_entity.id
_entity.type
_entity.pdbx_description
1 polymer ?
#
loop_
_entity_poly.entity_id
_entity_poly.type
_entity_poly.pdbx_seq_one_letter_code
_entity_poly.pdbx_strand_id
1 'polypeptide(L)'
;MVFGLPTWLTVSLVLLAVLVFLLRTTNQVYLISLLKQNLFYMIMLAIFIFFAISLTYIHTHYEMDFTTLDGIKGALKIYFSWLSNIARNIGKVTGYAAQLDWIRVDNSTIK
;
A
#
# COMPACT_ATOMS: atom_id res chain seq x y z
N MET A 1 11.30 32.46 3.91
CA MET A 1 10.11 31.58 3.90
C MET A 1 10.60 30.17 3.69
N VAL A 2 10.69 29.36 4.75
CA VAL A 2 11.04 27.94 4.61
C VAL A 2 9.75 27.24 4.22
N PHE A 3 9.66 26.72 3.00
CA PHE A 3 8.55 25.87 2.56
C PHE A 3 8.49 24.66 3.49
N GLY A 4 7.61 24.70 4.49
CA GLY A 4 7.33 23.57 5.36
C GLY A 4 6.64 22.50 4.54
N LEU A 5 7.26 21.33 4.41
CA LEU A 5 6.60 20.17 3.82
C LEU A 5 5.27 19.93 4.57
N PRO A 6 4.19 19.59 3.87
CA PRO A 6 2.92 19.24 4.51
C PRO A 6 3.16 18.20 5.60
N THR A 7 2.60 18.39 6.79
CA THR A 7 2.88 17.55 7.98
C THR A 7 2.73 16.06 7.69
N TRP A 8 1.75 15.68 6.87
CA TRP A 8 1.53 14.29 6.46
C TRP A 8 2.69 13.71 5.63
N LEU A 9 3.32 14.54 4.79
CA LEU A 9 4.43 14.17 3.92
C LEU A 9 5.71 14.03 4.76
N THR A 10 5.91 14.90 5.74
CA THR A 10 7.00 14.83 6.71
C THR A 10 6.90 13.56 7.56
N VAL A 11 5.72 13.23 8.08
CA VAL A 11 5.48 11.99 8.85
C VAL A 11 5.74 10.75 7.98
N SER A 12 5.29 10.77 6.73
CA SER A 12 5.51 9.66 5.79
C SER A 12 6.99 9.46 5.46
N LEU A 13 7.73 10.55 5.23
CA LEU A 13 9.17 10.51 4.99
C LEU A 13 9.95 9.98 6.18
N VAL A 14 9.59 10.39 7.40
CA VAL A 14 10.22 9.92 8.63
C VAL A 14 9.97 8.42 8.82
N LEU A 15 8.74 7.95 8.62
CA LEU A 15 8.41 6.52 8.70
C LEU A 15 9.16 5.69 7.65
N LEU A 16 9.24 6.17 6.41
CA LEU A 16 10.01 5.53 5.34
C LEU A 16 11.50 5.48 5.66
N ALA A 17 12.07 6.57 6.17
CA ALA A 17 13.48 6.62 6.55
C ALA A 17 13.80 5.63 7.67
N VAL A 18 12.94 5.55 8.70
CA VAL A 18 13.06 4.56 9.79
C VAL A 18 12.93 3.14 9.24
N LEU A 19 11.97 2.87 8.36
CA LEU A 19 11.80 1.55 7.75
C LEU A 19 13.05 1.15 6.95
N VAL A 20 13.57 2.04 6.09
CA VAL A 20 14.78 1.78 5.29
C VAL A 20 16.01 1.60 6.18
N PHE A 21 16.14 2.37 7.26
CA PHE A 21 17.23 2.23 8.22
C PHE A 21 17.18 0.87 8.94
N LEU A 22 16.00 0.45 9.39
CA LEU A 22 15.80 -0.88 9.96
C LEU A 22 16.11 -1.98 8.94
N LEU A 23 15.65 -1.81 7.70
CA LEU A 23 15.90 -2.79 6.63
C LEU A 23 17.39 -2.90 6.26
N ARG A 24 18.12 -1.79 6.25
CA ARG A 24 19.55 -1.74 5.91
C ARG A 24 20.43 -2.35 7.00
N THR A 25 20.03 -2.23 8.26
CA THR A 25 20.84 -2.67 9.41
C THR A 25 20.70 -4.18 9.68
N THR A 26 19.67 -4.80 9.13
CA THR A 26 19.32 -6.19 9.44
C THR A 26 19.79 -7.15 8.34
N ASN A 27 20.56 -8.18 8.71
CA ASN A 27 20.97 -9.24 7.79
C ASN A 27 19.75 -9.85 7.07
N GLN A 28 19.79 -10.00 5.74
CA GLN A 28 18.62 -10.41 4.93
C GLN A 28 17.94 -11.70 5.43
N VAL A 29 18.72 -12.65 5.97
CA VAL A 29 18.23 -13.90 6.55
C VAL A 29 17.38 -13.67 7.80
N TYR A 30 17.80 -12.75 8.67
CA TYR A 30 17.06 -12.38 9.88
C TYR A 30 15.79 -11.60 9.52
N LEU A 31 15.86 -10.78 8.47
CA LEU A 31 14.71 -10.04 7.96
C LEU A 31 13.59 -10.96 7.44
N ILE A 32 13.93 -12.02 6.68
CA ILE A 32 12.94 -13.01 6.22
C ILE A 32 12.36 -13.77 7.41
N SER A 33 13.17 -14.13 8.40
CA SER A 33 12.70 -14.79 9.63
C SER A 33 11.73 -13.90 10.41
N LEU A 34 12.06 -12.62 10.56
CA LEU A 34 11.28 -11.65 11.31
C LEU A 34 10.01 -11.24 10.55
N LEU A 35 10.10 -11.11 9.22
CA LEU A 35 8.95 -10.98 8.32
C LEU A 35 8.03 -12.17 8.45
N LYS A 36 8.53 -13.41 8.37
CA LYS A 36 7.68 -14.60 8.48
C LYS A 36 7.01 -14.71 9.85
N GLN A 37 7.73 -14.41 10.92
CA GLN A 37 7.22 -14.56 12.29
C GLN A 37 6.25 -13.44 12.68
N ASN A 38 6.50 -12.21 12.22
CA ASN A 38 5.73 -11.03 12.60
C ASN A 38 4.96 -10.41 11.42
N LEU A 39 4.75 -11.15 10.32
CA LEU A 39 4.15 -10.65 9.08
C LEU A 39 2.81 -9.98 9.35
N PHE A 40 1.99 -10.67 10.13
CA PHE A 40 0.65 -10.23 10.46
C PHE A 40 0.66 -8.86 11.17
N TYR A 41 1.53 -8.69 12.18
CA TYR A 41 1.65 -7.43 12.91
C TYR A 41 2.18 -6.30 12.03
N MET A 42 3.14 -6.59 11.15
CA MET A 42 3.66 -5.59 10.21
C MET A 42 2.61 -5.16 9.18
N ILE A 43 1.84 -6.11 8.63
CA ILE A 43 0.73 -5.81 7.72
C ILE A 43 -0.33 -4.98 8.45
N MET A 44 -0.71 -5.35 9.68
CA MET A 44 -1.66 -4.58 10.48
C MET A 44 -1.16 -3.17 10.76
N LEU A 45 0.11 -3.01 11.13
CA LEU A 45 0.72 -1.69 11.35
C LEU A 45 0.72 -0.84 10.07
N ALA A 46 1.09 -1.44 8.93
CA ALA A 46 1.07 -0.76 7.64
C ALA A 46 -0.35 -0.31 7.24
N ILE A 47 -1.35 -1.17 7.46
CA ILE A 47 -2.77 -0.83 7.25
C ILE A 47 -3.19 0.32 8.17
N PHE A 48 -2.81 0.29 9.44
CA PHE A 48 -3.16 1.33 10.41
C PHE A 48 -2.55 2.69 10.03
N ILE A 49 -1.27 2.70 9.66
CA ILE A 49 -0.57 3.90 9.17
C ILE A 49 -1.24 4.42 7.90
N PHE A 50 -1.57 3.53 6.96
CA PHE A 50 -2.29 3.89 5.74
C PHE A 50 -3.61 4.59 6.07
N PHE A 51 -4.44 4.02 6.96
CA PHE A 51 -5.71 4.63 7.37
C PHE A 51 -5.54 5.99 8.03
N ALA A 52 -4.53 6.17 8.89
CA ALA A 52 -4.27 7.44 9.56
C ALA A 52 -3.89 8.54 8.56
N ILE A 53 -3.02 8.21 7.59
CA ILE A 53 -2.62 9.14 6.52
C ILE A 53 -3.81 9.43 5.61
N SER A 54 -4.56 8.40 5.21
CA SER A 54 -5.68 8.58 4.28
C SER A 54 -6.84 9.35 4.88
N LEU A 55 -7.14 9.20 6.18
CA LEU A 55 -8.16 10.03 6.84
C LEU A 55 -7.75 11.51 6.82
N THR A 56 -6.48 11.80 7.10
CA THR A 56 -5.95 13.16 7.04
C THR A 56 -6.03 13.72 5.61
N TYR A 57 -5.69 12.91 4.61
CA TYR A 57 -5.81 13.26 3.20
C TYR A 57 -7.26 13.52 2.80
N ILE A 58 -8.19 12.67 3.23
CA ILE A 58 -9.61 12.81 2.92
C ILE A 58 -10.18 14.09 3.54
N HIS A 59 -9.85 14.37 4.80
CA HIS A 59 -10.28 15.59 5.48
C HIS A 59 -9.78 16.85 4.79
N THR A 60 -8.50 16.88 4.43
CA THR A 60 -7.86 18.08 3.85
C THR A 60 -8.17 18.28 2.38
N HIS A 61 -8.33 17.21 1.60
CA HIS A 61 -8.48 17.30 0.15
C HIS A 61 -9.93 17.28 -0.34
N TYR A 62 -10.84 16.67 0.44
CA TYR A 62 -12.28 16.62 0.13
C TYR A 62 -13.10 17.48 1.11
N GLU A 63 -12.44 18.27 1.97
CA GLU A 63 -13.06 19.16 2.96
C GLU A 63 -14.16 18.46 3.79
N MET A 64 -13.97 17.17 4.08
CA MET A 64 -14.98 16.36 4.73
C MET A 64 -15.00 16.60 6.23
N ASP A 65 -16.19 16.92 6.75
CA ASP A 65 -16.44 17.05 8.17
C ASP A 65 -16.86 15.71 8.79
N PHE A 66 -15.91 15.05 9.47
CA PHE A 66 -16.15 13.77 10.14
C PHE A 66 -17.03 13.86 11.40
N THR A 67 -17.42 15.06 11.84
CA THR A 67 -18.41 15.22 12.91
C THR A 67 -19.85 15.03 12.40
N THR A 68 -20.03 15.04 11.07
CA THR A 68 -21.33 14.86 10.43
C THR A 68 -21.50 13.43 9.89
N LEU A 69 -22.74 12.93 9.91
CA LEU A 69 -23.07 11.64 9.32
C LEU A 69 -22.77 11.59 7.81
N ASP A 70 -22.93 12.72 7.12
CA ASP A 70 -22.68 12.80 5.68
C ASP A 70 -21.19 12.79 5.35
N GLY A 71 -20.34 13.43 6.16
CA GLY A 71 -18.88 13.31 6.04
C GLY A 71 -18.38 11.89 6.30
N ILE A 72 -18.95 11.18 7.28
CA ILE A 72 -18.61 9.76 7.52
C ILE A 72 -19.02 8.89 6.33
N LYS A 73 -20.23 9.07 5.80
CA LYS A 73 -20.69 8.35 4.59
C LYS A 73 -19.82 8.65 3.38
N GLY A 74 -19.43 9.92 3.20
CA GLY A 74 -18.51 10.34 2.14
C GLY A 74 -17.17 9.62 2.23
N ALA A 75 -16.57 9.57 3.42
CA ALA A 75 -15.30 8.90 3.66
C ALA A 75 -15.40 7.40 3.37
N LEU A 76 -16.45 6.73 3.85
CA LEU A 76 -16.71 5.32 3.57
C LEU A 76 -16.83 5.06 2.07
N LYS A 77 -17.54 5.91 1.33
CA LYS A 77 -17.68 5.79 -0.13
C LYS A 77 -16.31 5.86 -0.83
N ILE A 78 -15.41 6.72 -0.38
CA ILE A 78 -14.04 6.80 -0.90
C ILE A 78 -13.27 5.50 -0.61
N TYR A 79 -13.30 5.01 0.63
CA TYR A 79 -12.63 3.74 0.98
C TYR A 79 -13.16 2.55 0.17
N PHE A 80 -14.47 2.44 0.00
CA PHE A 80 -15.08 1.41 -0.85
C PHE A 80 -14.66 1.55 -2.32
N SER A 81 -14.55 2.78 -2.82
CA SER A 81 -14.05 3.03 -4.18
C SER A 81 -12.60 2.56 -4.35
N TRP A 82 -11.73 2.85 -3.39
CA TRP A 82 -10.34 2.37 -3.41
C TRP A 82 -10.26 0.85 -3.33
N LEU A 83 -11.04 0.22 -2.45
CA LEU A 83 -11.09 -1.24 -2.34
C LEU A 83 -11.58 -1.89 -3.65
N SER A 84 -12.61 -1.32 -4.27
CA SER A 84 -13.09 -1.77 -5.58
C SER A 84 -12.03 -1.62 -6.67
N ASN A 85 -11.26 -0.52 -6.65
CA ASN A 85 -10.14 -0.34 -7.58
C ASN A 85 -9.03 -1.36 -7.37
N ILE A 86 -8.67 -1.65 -6.12
CA ILE A 86 -7.68 -2.68 -5.79
C ILE A 86 -8.15 -4.04 -6.32
N ALA A 87 -9.40 -4.44 -6.04
CA ALA A 87 -9.95 -5.70 -6.52
C ALA A 87 -9.94 -5.80 -8.05
N ARG A 88 -10.33 -4.72 -8.75
CA ARG A 88 -10.26 -4.64 -10.22
C ARG A 88 -8.84 -4.75 -10.75
N ASN A 89 -7.87 -4.11 -10.09
CA ASN A 89 -6.46 -4.19 -10.49
C ASN A 89 -5.89 -5.59 -10.26
N ILE A 90 -6.20 -6.22 -9.13
CA ILE A 90 -5.81 -7.61 -8.87
C ILE A 90 -6.37 -8.51 -9.98
N GLY A 91 -7.67 -8.40 -10.29
CA GLY A 91 -8.30 -9.19 -11.35
C GLY A 91 -7.68 -8.95 -12.74
N LYS A 92 -7.29 -7.72 -13.07
CA LYS A 92 -6.59 -7.40 -14.32
C LYS A 92 -5.20 -8.04 -14.36
N VAL A 93 -4.43 -7.93 -13.29
CA VAL A 93 -3.07 -8.48 -13.22
C VAL A 93 -3.10 -10.01 -13.26
N THR A 94 -3.98 -10.64 -12.49
CA THR A 94 -4.13 -12.10 -12.50
C THR A 94 -4.70 -12.61 -13.82
N GLY A 95 -5.66 -11.90 -14.42
CA GLY A 95 -6.20 -12.22 -15.73
C GLY A 95 -5.15 -12.10 -16.83
N TYR A 96 -4.32 -11.06 -16.81
CA TYR A 96 -3.19 -10.91 -17.72
C TYR A 96 -2.15 -12.01 -17.53
N ALA A 97 -1.79 -12.33 -16.28
CA ALA A 97 -0.89 -13.43 -15.95
C ALA A 97 -1.43 -14.78 -16.43
N ALA A 98 -2.73 -15.04 -16.35
CA ALA A 98 -3.33 -16.28 -16.84
C ALA A 98 -3.30 -16.39 -18.37
N GLN A 99 -3.27 -15.26 -19.10
CA GLN A 99 -3.20 -15.22 -20.56
C GLN A 99 -1.77 -15.29 -21.10
N LEU A 100 -0.75 -15.15 -20.25
CA LEU A 100 0.64 -15.33 -20.64
C LEU A 100 0.90 -16.80 -20.97
N ASP A 101 1.52 -17.05 -22.11
CA ASP A 101 1.93 -18.38 -22.52
C ASP A 101 3.21 -18.75 -21.76
N TRP A 102 3.04 -19.38 -20.60
CA TRP A 102 4.14 -19.71 -19.69
C TRP A 102 5.07 -20.79 -20.24
N ILE A 103 4.61 -21.56 -21.25
CA ILE A 103 5.36 -22.66 -21.85
C ILE A 103 5.75 -22.26 -23.26
N ARG A 104 7.00 -21.82 -23.43
CA ARG A 104 7.59 -21.62 -24.75
C ARG A 104 8.01 -22.99 -25.31
N VAL A 105 7.25 -23.52 -26.27
CA VAL A 105 7.67 -24.73 -27.00
C VAL A 105 8.70 -24.32 -28.05
N ASP A 106 9.98 -24.42 -27.71
CA ASP A 106 11.07 -24.18 -28.64
C ASP A 106 11.18 -25.37 -29.60
N ASN A 107 10.67 -25.21 -30.83
CA ASN A 107 10.55 -26.28 -31.83
C ASN A 107 11.90 -26.61 -32.54
N SER A 108 13.04 -26.45 -31.86
CA SER A 108 14.38 -26.56 -32.48
C SER A 108 14.93 -27.98 -32.59
N THR A 109 14.15 -29.02 -32.24
CA THR A 109 14.65 -30.41 -32.14
C THR A 109 13.98 -31.40 -33.08
N ILE A 110 13.51 -30.94 -34.25
CA ILE A 110 13.23 -31.82 -35.39
C ILE A 110 14.22 -31.48 -36.52
N LYS A 111 15.39 -32.12 -36.46
CA LYS A 111 16.29 -32.34 -37.60
C LYS A 111 16.76 -33.78 -37.56
#